data_AF-A0A924TDG6-F1
#
_entry.id   AF-A0A924TDG6-F1
#
_cell.length_a   1.000
_cell.length_b   1.000
_cell.length_c   1.000
_cell.angle_alpha   90.00
_cell.angle_beta   90.00
_cell.angle_gamma   90.00
#
_symmetry.space_group_name_H-M   'P 1'
#
loop_
_entity.id
_entity.type
_entity.pdbx_description
1 polymer ?
#
loop_
_entity_poly.entity_id
_entity_poly.type
_entity_poly.pdbx_seq_one_letter_code
_entity_poly.pdbx_strand_id
1 'polypeptide(L)'
;MLEPAPRIWQVGALCRAVADSLDARFNPVAVRGEISGFSRASSGHCYFSIKDAGAQIRCVIFKRAASLAGFLPRDGELVDLRGRLGLYEPRGDLQFIVESMSQAGPGALYEQFVLLKLKLEAEGLFDAGRKRPLPLMPRGIGVVTSL
;
A
#
# COMPACT_ATOMS: atom_id res chain seq x y z
N MET A 1 -6.25 -49.32 -1.52
CA MET A 1 -5.16 -48.36 -1.80
C MET A 1 -4.92 -47.63 -0.48
N LEU A 2 -3.78 -47.85 0.18
CA LEU A 2 -3.46 -47.19 1.45
C LEU A 2 -3.00 -45.76 1.14
N GLU A 3 -3.79 -44.76 1.55
CA GLU A 3 -3.36 -43.36 1.51
C GLU A 3 -2.11 -43.21 2.40
N PRO A 4 -1.01 -42.62 1.90
CA PRO A 4 0.18 -42.42 2.71
C PRO A 4 -0.16 -41.53 3.90
N ALA A 5 0.27 -41.94 5.10
CA ALA A 5 0.03 -41.16 6.31
C ALA A 5 0.60 -39.73 6.15
N PRO A 6 -0.13 -38.70 6.60
CA PRO A 6 0.29 -37.32 6.42
C PRO A 6 1.62 -37.06 7.13
N ARG A 7 2.57 -36.44 6.43
CA ARG A 7 3.87 -36.06 7.00
C ARG A 7 3.66 -35.04 8.12
N ILE A 8 4.10 -35.38 9.33
CA ILE A 8 4.11 -34.47 10.47
C ILE A 8 5.38 -33.61 10.42
N TRP A 9 5.22 -32.29 10.46
CA TRP A 9 6.33 -31.33 10.44
C TRP A 9 6.57 -30.75 11.84
N GLN A 10 7.84 -30.51 12.16
CA GLN A 10 8.16 -29.57 13.24
C GLN A 10 7.88 -28.13 12.77
N VAL A 11 7.31 -27.30 13.65
CA VAL A 11 6.91 -25.92 13.31
C VAL A 11 8.04 -25.13 12.66
N GLY A 12 9.24 -25.12 13.25
CA GLY A 12 10.39 -24.42 12.68
C GLY A 12 10.90 -25.02 11.37
N ALA A 13 10.74 -26.34 11.15
CA ALA A 13 11.07 -26.96 9.87
C ALA A 13 10.07 -26.57 8.77
N LEU A 14 8.79 -26.46 9.12
CA LEU A 14 7.75 -26.00 8.20
C LEU A 14 7.94 -24.51 7.84
N CYS A 15 8.19 -23.64 8.82
CA CYS A 15 8.43 -22.21 8.58
C CYS A 15 9.63 -21.99 7.62
N ARG A 16 10.73 -22.73 7.82
CA ARG A 16 11.88 -22.68 6.92
C ARG A 16 11.54 -23.16 5.52
N ALA A 17 10.85 -24.29 5.39
CA ALA A 17 10.44 -24.79 4.07
C ALA A 17 9.51 -23.81 3.33
N VAL A 18 8.63 -23.11 4.05
CA VAL A 18 7.80 -22.03 3.48
C VAL A 18 8.65 -20.85 3.05
N ALA A 19 9.58 -20.39 3.90
CA ALA A 19 10.50 -19.30 3.58
C ALA A 19 11.35 -19.60 2.34
N ASP A 20 11.91 -20.82 2.25
CA ASP A 20 12.69 -21.28 1.10
C ASP A 20 11.84 -21.31 -0.17
N SER A 21 10.59 -21.77 -0.06
CA SER A 21 9.64 -21.80 -1.18
C SER A 21 9.27 -20.39 -1.66
N LEU A 22 9.12 -19.44 -0.72
CA LEU A 22 8.86 -18.04 -1.05
C LEU A 22 10.05 -17.41 -1.76
N ASP A 23 11.26 -17.62 -1.25
CA ASP A 23 12.48 -17.06 -1.84
C ASP A 23 12.71 -17.61 -3.25
N ALA A 24 12.58 -18.93 -3.43
CA ALA A 24 12.78 -19.57 -4.73
C ALA A 24 11.73 -19.16 -5.78
N ARG A 25 10.48 -18.91 -5.37
CA ARG A 25 9.38 -18.68 -6.31
C ARG A 25 9.14 -17.21 -6.66
N PHE A 26 9.36 -16.31 -5.70
CA PHE A 26 8.94 -14.93 -5.86
C PHE A 26 10.11 -13.94 -5.87
N ASN A 27 11.25 -14.24 -5.26
CA ASN A 27 12.29 -13.23 -5.09
C ASN A 27 13.25 -13.15 -6.30
N PRO A 28 13.66 -11.93 -6.72
CA PRO A 28 13.14 -10.62 -6.30
C PRO A 28 11.77 -10.32 -6.93
N VAL A 29 10.92 -9.59 -6.22
CA VAL A 29 9.55 -9.24 -6.65
C VAL A 29 9.34 -7.72 -6.61
N ALA A 30 8.49 -7.24 -7.53
CA ALA A 30 7.94 -5.90 -7.51
C ALA A 30 6.45 -5.93 -7.17
N VAL A 31 5.99 -4.97 -6.36
CA VAL A 31 4.59 -4.87 -5.94
C VAL A 31 4.16 -3.41 -5.92
N ARG A 32 2.90 -3.18 -6.31
CA ARG A 32 2.24 -1.87 -6.25
C ARG A 32 1.19 -1.88 -5.17
N GLY A 33 1.11 -0.81 -4.39
CA GLY A 33 0.05 -0.64 -3.40
C GLY A 33 0.06 0.73 -2.76
N GLU A 34 -0.98 1.01 -1.99
CA GLU A 34 -1.11 2.24 -1.20
C GLU A 34 -0.44 2.05 0.16
N ILE A 35 0.39 2.99 0.58
CA ILE A 35 1.03 2.97 1.91
C ILE A 35 0.00 3.23 3.00
N SER A 36 0.11 2.48 4.10
CA SER A 36 -0.67 2.66 5.31
C SER A 36 0.18 2.42 6.56
N GLY A 37 -0.01 3.23 7.59
CA GLY A 37 0.62 3.05 8.90
C GLY A 37 2.13 3.23 8.87
N PHE A 38 2.64 4.21 8.11
CA PHE A 38 4.05 4.50 8.04
C PHE A 38 4.63 4.97 9.38
N SER A 39 5.69 4.31 9.81
CA SER A 39 6.42 4.64 11.04
C SER A 39 7.93 4.48 10.84
N ARG A 40 8.70 5.39 11.45
CA ARG A 40 10.17 5.32 11.45
C ARG A 40 10.66 5.09 12.88
N ALA A 41 11.33 3.96 13.09
CA ALA A 41 11.91 3.63 14.39
C ALA A 41 13.16 4.49 14.68
N SER A 42 13.52 4.62 15.96
CA SER A 42 14.73 5.31 16.42
C SER A 42 16.02 4.69 15.85
N SER A 43 16.01 3.41 15.52
CA SER A 43 17.09 2.70 14.82
C SER A 43 17.29 3.16 13.37
N GLY A 44 16.33 3.90 12.81
CA GLY A 44 16.34 4.38 11.43
C GLY A 44 15.69 3.42 10.43
N HIS A 45 15.14 2.28 10.89
CA HIS A 45 14.29 1.40 10.09
C HIS A 45 12.90 2.00 9.88
N CYS A 46 12.33 1.81 8.70
CA CYS A 46 10.95 2.20 8.42
C CYS A 46 10.07 0.97 8.35
N TYR A 47 8.89 1.04 8.96
CA TYR A 47 7.87 0.00 8.95
C TYR A 47 6.56 0.61 8.47
N PHE A 48 5.90 -0.08 7.54
CA PHE A 48 4.60 0.31 7.00
C PHE A 48 3.94 -0.92 6.41
N SER A 49 2.70 -0.78 5.94
CA SER A 49 2.09 -1.79 5.09
C SER A 49 1.74 -1.17 3.74
N ILE A 50 1.73 -1.98 2.69
CA ILE A 50 1.05 -1.62 1.46
C ILE A 50 -0.24 -2.43 1.34
N LYS A 51 -1.28 -1.81 0.80
CA LYS A 51 -2.59 -2.42 0.61
C LYS A 51 -3.12 -2.18 -0.80
N ASP A 52 -4.01 -3.07 -1.21
CA ASP A 52 -4.92 -2.90 -2.35
C ASP A 52 -6.38 -3.15 -1.89
N ALA A 53 -7.29 -3.40 -2.82
CA ALA A 53 -8.71 -3.62 -2.50
C ALA A 53 -9.00 -4.91 -1.71
N GLY A 54 -8.09 -5.91 -1.72
CA GLY A 54 -8.33 -7.24 -1.15
C GLY A 54 -7.24 -7.75 -0.21
N ALA A 55 -6.07 -7.13 -0.20
CA ALA A 55 -4.92 -7.61 0.55
C ALA A 55 -4.08 -6.47 1.13
N GLN A 56 -3.32 -6.81 2.17
CA GLN A 56 -2.26 -5.97 2.72
C GLN A 56 -1.03 -6.81 3.04
N ILE A 57 0.15 -6.21 2.94
CA ILE A 57 1.42 -6.85 3.31
C ILE A 57 2.28 -5.89 4.12
N ARG A 58 2.90 -6.43 5.18
CA ARG A 58 3.80 -5.68 6.06
C ARG A 58 5.16 -5.50 5.38
N CYS A 59 5.63 -4.26 5.32
CA CYS A 59 6.86 -3.86 4.66
C CYS A 59 7.87 -3.32 5.68
N VAL A 60 9.15 -3.59 5.41
CA VAL A 60 10.27 -3.03 6.16
C VAL A 60 11.32 -2.47 5.21
N ILE A 61 11.79 -1.26 5.47
CA ILE A 61 12.98 -0.69 4.84
C ILE A 61 14.09 -0.62 5.89
N PHE A 62 15.23 -1.26 5.61
CA PHE A 62 16.39 -1.15 6.48
C PHE A 62 17.07 0.22 6.38
N LYS A 63 17.72 0.69 7.45
CA LYS A 63 18.30 2.04 7.55
C LYS A 63 19.14 2.44 6.33
N ARG A 64 19.97 1.52 5.82
CA ARG A 64 20.84 1.75 4.64
C ARG A 64 20.03 2.00 3.37
N ALA A 65 18.98 1.22 3.13
CA ALA A 65 18.08 1.43 1.99
C ALA A 65 17.24 2.70 2.20
N ALA A 66 16.77 2.96 3.42
CA ALA A 66 16.00 4.15 3.76
C ALA A 66 16.80 5.45 3.56
N SER A 67 18.10 5.44 3.83
CA SER A 67 18.96 6.61 3.58
C SER A 67 19.23 6.89 2.09
N LEU A 68 19.09 5.87 1.24
CA LEU A 68 19.25 5.99 -0.22
C LEU A 68 17.93 6.31 -0.91
N ALA A 69 16.81 5.98 -0.29
CA ALA A 69 15.49 6.42 -0.70
C ALA A 69 15.41 7.95 -0.48
N GLY A 70 15.67 8.73 -1.53
CA GLY A 70 15.52 10.19 -1.52
C GLY A 70 14.07 10.68 -1.40
N PHE A 71 13.16 9.81 -0.96
CA PHE A 71 11.73 10.02 -0.87
C PHE A 71 11.24 9.54 0.50
N LEU A 72 10.55 10.42 1.24
CA LEU A 72 9.85 10.05 2.47
C LEU A 72 8.42 9.61 2.10
N PRO A 73 8.10 8.31 2.17
CA PRO A 73 6.76 7.82 1.89
C PRO A 73 5.74 8.38 2.89
N ARG A 74 4.54 8.64 2.41
CA ARG A 74 3.39 9.08 3.22
C ARG A 74 2.24 8.10 3.09
N ASP A 75 1.43 8.03 4.15
CA ASP A 75 0.18 7.27 4.11
C ASP A 75 -0.74 7.80 3.01
N GLY A 76 -1.38 6.88 2.28
CA GLY A 76 -2.24 7.19 1.13
C GLY A 76 -1.50 7.30 -0.20
N GLU A 77 -0.17 7.24 -0.23
CA GLU A 77 0.58 7.29 -1.49
C GLU A 77 0.61 5.93 -2.19
N LEU A 78 0.33 5.94 -3.50
CA LEU A 78 0.51 4.78 -4.35
C LEU A 78 1.99 4.67 -4.75
N VAL A 79 2.61 3.53 -4.42
CA VAL A 79 4.03 3.29 -4.63
C VAL A 79 4.28 1.95 -5.32
N ASP A 80 5.36 1.92 -6.10
CA ASP A 80 5.97 0.71 -6.63
C ASP A 80 7.17 0.36 -5.76
N LEU A 81 7.11 -0.80 -5.11
CA LEU A 81 8.19 -1.34 -4.29
C LEU A 81 8.89 -2.47 -5.02
N ARG A 82 10.21 -2.56 -4.89
CA ARG A 82 11.00 -3.73 -5.27
C ARG A 82 11.76 -4.25 -4.07
N GLY A 83 11.81 -5.56 -3.95
CA GLY A 83 12.50 -6.21 -2.85
C GLY A 83 12.22 -7.69 -2.78
N ARG A 84 12.21 -8.21 -1.56
CA ARG A 84 12.16 -9.65 -1.27
C ARG A 84 11.08 -9.97 -0.26
N LEU A 85 10.26 -10.97 -0.56
CA LEU A 85 9.36 -11.61 0.38
C LEU A 85 10.15 -12.53 1.31
N GLY A 86 9.84 -12.50 2.59
CA GLY A 86 10.41 -13.38 3.58
C GLY A 86 9.41 -13.72 4.66
N LEU A 87 9.74 -14.73 5.46
CA LEU A 87 8.99 -15.09 6.64
C LEU A 87 9.79 -14.67 7.88
N TYR A 88 9.18 -13.93 8.79
CA TYR A 88 9.78 -13.67 10.09
C TYR A 88 9.60 -14.90 10.97
N GLU A 89 10.59 -15.80 10.95
CA GLU A 89 10.55 -17.12 11.59
C GLU A 89 10.02 -17.15 13.02
N PRO A 90 10.36 -16.19 13.92
CA PRO A 90 9.88 -16.23 15.31
C PRO A 90 8.36 -16.07 15.45
N ARG A 91 7.68 -15.44 14.48
CA ARG A 91 6.22 -15.23 14.50
C ARG A 91 5.49 -15.91 13.34
N GLY A 92 6.21 -16.41 12.33
CA GLY A 92 5.60 -16.92 11.10
C GLY A 92 4.90 -15.83 10.28
N ASP A 93 5.23 -14.55 10.51
CA ASP A 93 4.63 -13.43 9.79
C ASP A 93 5.29 -13.27 8.42
N LEU A 94 4.50 -13.08 7.36
CA LEU A 94 5.01 -12.68 6.06
C LEU A 94 5.49 -11.23 6.12
N GLN A 95 6.67 -10.96 5.57
CA GLN A 95 7.24 -9.62 5.47
C GLN A 95 7.80 -9.36 4.08
N PHE A 96 7.72 -8.11 3.64
CA PHE A 96 8.34 -7.62 2.42
C PHE A 96 9.52 -6.70 2.78
N ILE A 97 10.74 -7.15 2.50
CA ILE A 97 11.95 -6.37 2.68
C ILE A 97 12.14 -5.50 1.44
N VAL A 98 11.92 -4.20 1.61
CA VAL A 98 11.98 -3.22 0.52
C VAL A 98 13.43 -2.82 0.28
N GLU A 99 13.89 -2.99 -0.95
CA GLU A 99 15.23 -2.59 -1.41
C GLU A 99 15.18 -1.24 -2.14
N SER A 100 14.12 -0.99 -2.90
CA SER A 100 13.86 0.30 -3.55
C SER A 100 12.36 0.60 -3.65
N MET A 101 12.05 1.90 -3.73
CA MET A 101 10.69 2.42 -3.77
C MET A 101 10.63 3.61 -4.71
N SER A 102 9.60 3.66 -5.55
CA SER A 102 9.28 4.80 -6.39
C SER A 102 7.80 5.12 -6.30
N GLN A 103 7.43 6.39 -6.45
CA GLN A 103 6.04 6.78 -6.54
C GLN A 103 5.44 6.22 -7.84
N ALA A 104 4.30 5.53 -7.75
CA ALA A 104 3.68 4.83 -8.87
C ALA A 104 2.90 5.81 -9.76
N GLY A 105 3.56 6.86 -10.28
CA GLY A 105 2.94 7.91 -11.10
C GLY A 105 1.68 8.53 -10.48
N PRO A 106 0.95 9.38 -11.22
CA PRO A 106 -0.44 9.63 -10.89
C PRO A 106 -1.23 8.33 -11.11
N GLY A 107 -1.48 7.57 -10.04
CA GLY A 107 -2.13 6.27 -10.13
C GLY A 107 -3.52 6.30 -10.80
N ALA A 108 -4.13 5.13 -10.99
CA ALA A 108 -5.45 4.97 -11.61
C ALA A 108 -6.55 5.85 -10.95
N LEU A 109 -6.45 6.11 -9.64
CA LEU A 109 -7.35 7.01 -8.91
C LEU A 109 -7.18 8.48 -9.34
N TYR A 110 -5.95 8.92 -9.61
CA TYR A 110 -5.71 10.26 -10.14
C TYR A 110 -6.17 10.37 -11.60
N GLU A 111 -5.95 9.33 -12.41
CA GLU A 111 -6.51 9.28 -13.77
C GLU A 111 -8.04 9.35 -13.75
N GLN A 112 -8.69 8.58 -12.88
CA GLN A 112 -10.14 8.65 -12.69
C GLN A 112 -10.59 10.01 -12.16
N PHE A 113 -9.85 10.61 -11.24
CA PHE A 113 -10.12 11.96 -10.76
C PHE A 113 -10.02 12.99 -11.88
N VAL A 114 -8.99 12.94 -12.72
CA VAL A 114 -8.82 13.85 -13.86
C VAL A 114 -9.94 13.65 -14.88
N LEU A 115 -10.28 12.40 -15.22
CA LEU A 115 -11.40 12.10 -16.10
C LEU A 115 -12.73 12.62 -15.55
N LEU A 116 -12.98 12.41 -14.25
CA LEU A 116 -14.18 12.90 -13.58
C LEU A 116 -14.20 14.43 -13.54
N LYS A 117 -13.08 15.08 -13.21
CA LYS A 117 -12.96 16.54 -13.20
C LYS A 117 -13.26 17.12 -14.58
N LEU A 118 -12.65 16.58 -15.64
CA LEU A 118 -12.89 17.02 -17.01
C LEU A 118 -14.35 16.80 -17.44
N LYS A 119 -14.97 15.67 -17.06
CA LYS A 119 -16.39 15.42 -17.30
C LYS A 119 -17.27 16.46 -16.60
N LEU A 120 -17.05 16.71 -15.31
CA LEU A 120 -17.82 17.68 -14.52
C LEU A 120 -17.58 19.13 -15.01
N GLU A 121 -16.38 19.44 -15.48
CA GLU A 121 -16.06 20.71 -16.15
C GLU A 121 -16.81 20.85 -17.48
N ALA A 122 -16.85 19.81 -18.31
CA ALA A 122 -17.59 19.80 -19.57
C ALA A 122 -19.11 19.91 -19.36
N GLU A 123 -19.63 19.35 -18.27
CA GLU A 123 -21.02 19.53 -17.83
C GLU A 123 -21.29 20.94 -17.24
N GLY A 124 -20.27 21.79 -17.16
CA GLY A 124 -20.37 23.16 -16.66
C GLY A 124 -20.72 23.23 -15.17
N LEU A 125 -20.47 22.16 -14.39
CA LEU A 125 -20.82 22.12 -12.97
C LEU A 125 -19.95 23.05 -12.11
N PHE A 126 -18.80 23.45 -12.63
CA PHE A 126 -17.91 24.44 -12.00
C PHE A 126 -18.09 25.86 -12.54
N ASP A 127 -19.03 26.08 -13.46
CA ASP A 127 -19.26 27.41 -14.04
C ASP A 127 -19.67 28.42 -12.95
N ALA A 128 -18.89 29.49 -12.83
CA ALA A 128 -19.15 30.58 -11.91
C ALA A 128 -20.51 31.26 -12.20
N GLY A 129 -20.95 31.28 -13.46
CA GLY A 129 -22.25 31.83 -13.88
C GLY A 129 -23.46 31.04 -13.36
N ARG A 130 -23.26 29.77 -12.95
CA ARG A 130 -24.30 28.94 -12.31
C ARG A 130 -24.40 29.14 -10.80
N LYS A 131 -23.43 29.82 -10.18
CA LYS A 131 -23.46 30.05 -8.73
C LYS A 131 -24.60 31.00 -8.40
N ARG A 132 -25.48 30.56 -7.50
CA ARG A 132 -26.55 31.38 -6.96
C ARG A 132 -26.02 32.17 -5.77
N PRO A 133 -26.42 33.45 -5.59
CA PRO A 133 -26.08 34.20 -4.39
C PRO A 133 -26.61 33.48 -3.14
N LEU A 134 -25.78 33.42 -2.11
CA LEU A 134 -26.17 32.79 -0.85
C LEU A 134 -27.22 33.66 -0.14
N PRO A 135 -28.30 33.07 0.40
CA PRO A 135 -29.26 33.81 1.20
C PRO A 135 -28.58 34.31 2.47
N LEU A 136 -28.90 35.55 2.87
CA LEU A 136 -28.38 36.18 4.10
C LEU A 136 -28.69 35.37 5.37
N MET A 137 -29.83 34.66 5.39
CA MET A 137 -30.26 33.87 6.55
C MET A 137 -30.78 32.49 6.08
N PRO A 138 -29.89 31.49 5.94
CA PRO A 138 -30.29 30.14 5.54
C PRO A 138 -31.11 29.45 6.63
N ARG A 139 -32.15 28.69 6.23
CA ARG A 139 -33.01 27.95 7.18
C ARG A 139 -32.38 26.66 7.70
N GLY A 140 -31.27 26.22 7.10
CA GLY A 140 -30.53 25.01 7.47
C GLY A 140 -29.24 24.90 6.65
N ILE A 141 -28.24 24.21 7.21
CA ILE A 141 -26.92 24.01 6.58
C ILE A 141 -26.72 22.51 6.36
N GLY A 142 -26.43 22.11 5.11
CA GLY A 142 -26.02 20.75 4.77
C GLY A 142 -24.50 20.66 4.72
N VAL A 143 -23.92 19.68 5.42
CA VAL A 143 -22.49 19.39 5.40
C VAL A 143 -22.27 18.11 4.61
N VAL A 144 -21.42 18.16 3.58
CA VAL A 144 -20.98 16.99 2.84
C VAL A 144 -19.52 16.73 3.21
N THR A 145 -19.24 15.53 3.74
CA THR A 145 -17.90 15.07 4.07
C THR A 145 -17.65 13.72 3.43
N SER A 146 -16.41 13.49 3.02
CA SER A 146 -15.89 12.15 2.74
C SER A 146 -15.65 11.41 4.06
N LEU A 147 -15.92 10.09 4.07
CA LEU A 147 -15.67 9.17 5.18
C LEU A 147 -14.19 8.77 5.25
#